data_AF-A0A174WQV1-F1
#
_entry.id   AF-A0A174WQV1-F1
#
_cell.length_a   1.000
_cell.length_b   1.000
_cell.length_c   1.000
_cell.angle_alpha   90.00
_cell.angle_beta   90.00
_cell.angle_gamma   90.00
#
_symmetry.space_group_name_H-M   'P 1'
#
loop_
_entity.id
_entity.type
_entity.pdbx_description
1 polymer ?
#
loop_
_entity_poly.entity_id
_entity_poly.type
_entity_poly.pdbx_seq_one_letter_code
_entity_poly.pdbx_strand_id
1 'polypeptide(L)'
;MRTITLIIIHCSATPEGKALSAEACRQDHIRHRGFRDIGYHFYITRDGEIHPGRPLEKVGAHCLKHNKHSIGICYEGGLDAEGQAKDTRTLAQRGALLALLRELKKKFPEALIIGHHDLNPMKECPCYPCVEEYKEL
;
A
#
# COMPACT_ATOMS: atom_id res chain seq x y z
N MET A 1 5.63 8.70 20.00
CA MET A 1 4.95 8.29 18.75
C MET A 1 5.68 8.94 17.58
N ARG A 2 5.86 8.25 16.44
CA ARG A 2 6.51 8.85 15.25
C ARG A 2 5.60 9.90 14.63
N THR A 3 6.19 10.98 14.10
CA THR A 3 5.45 11.92 13.25
C THR A 3 5.11 11.24 11.92
N ILE A 4 3.83 11.16 11.61
CA ILE A 4 3.32 10.62 10.34
C ILE A 4 2.73 11.78 9.56
N THR A 5 3.28 12.04 8.38
CA THR A 5 2.84 13.11 7.46
C THR A 5 2.24 12.55 6.17
N LEU A 6 2.45 11.26 5.88
CA LEU A 6 2.01 10.63 4.64
C LEU A 6 1.38 9.25 4.90
N ILE A 7 0.31 8.94 4.17
CA ILE A 7 -0.24 7.60 3.99
C ILE A 7 -0.04 7.27 2.51
N ILE A 8 0.90 6.35 2.22
CA ILE A 8 1.33 6.03 0.86
C ILE A 8 0.69 4.72 0.43
N ILE A 9 -0.05 4.74 -0.67
CA ILE A 9 -0.72 3.58 -1.24
C ILE A 9 0.16 2.95 -2.31
N HIS A 10 0.23 1.62 -2.26
CA HIS A 10 1.02 0.76 -3.14
C HIS A 10 0.16 -0.34 -3.74
N CYS A 11 0.65 -0.92 -4.83
CA CYS A 11 0.21 -2.20 -5.34
C CYS A 11 1.37 -3.21 -5.22
N SER A 12 1.05 -4.50 -5.15
CA SER A 12 2.06 -5.58 -5.09
C SER A 12 2.65 -5.93 -6.46
N ALA A 13 2.11 -5.35 -7.54
CA ALA A 13 2.39 -5.74 -8.92
C ALA A 13 2.07 -7.22 -9.18
N THR A 14 0.98 -7.71 -8.57
CA THR A 14 0.46 -9.06 -8.82
C THR A 14 -0.47 -9.02 -10.05
N PRO A 15 -0.24 -9.85 -11.09
CA PRO A 15 -1.14 -9.95 -12.25
C PRO A 15 -2.56 -10.42 -11.90
N GLU A 16 -3.56 -9.92 -12.63
CA GLU A 16 -4.93 -10.45 -12.60
C GLU A 16 -4.92 -11.97 -12.80
N GLY A 17 -5.80 -12.67 -12.05
CA GLY A 17 -5.87 -14.13 -12.08
C GLY A 17 -4.80 -14.85 -11.24
N LYS A 18 -3.79 -14.14 -10.72
CA LYS A 18 -2.87 -14.67 -9.71
C LYS A 18 -3.28 -14.23 -8.31
N ALA A 19 -2.85 -15.01 -7.33
CA ALA A 19 -3.03 -14.70 -5.92
C ALA A 19 -1.67 -14.54 -5.24
N LEU A 20 -1.56 -13.54 -4.36
CA LEU A 20 -0.42 -13.32 -3.48
C LEU A 20 -0.94 -13.07 -2.07
N SER A 21 -0.81 -14.08 -1.20
CA SER A 21 -1.17 -13.93 0.20
C SER A 21 -0.23 -12.96 0.92
N ALA A 22 -0.68 -12.38 2.04
CA ALA A 22 0.15 -11.50 2.86
C ALA A 22 1.44 -12.19 3.33
N GLU A 23 1.37 -13.48 3.70
CA GLU A 23 2.56 -14.25 4.10
C GLU A 23 3.50 -14.50 2.91
N ALA A 24 2.97 -14.78 1.71
CA ALA A 24 3.82 -14.90 0.51
C ALA A 24 4.51 -13.57 0.18
N CYS A 25 3.80 -12.44 0.26
CA CYS A 25 4.39 -11.11 0.10
C CYS A 25 5.48 -10.83 1.16
N ARG A 26 5.24 -11.21 2.42
CA ARG A 26 6.24 -11.12 3.50
C ARG A 26 7.49 -11.94 3.19
N GLN A 27 7.32 -13.20 2.78
CA GLN A 27 8.42 -14.09 2.44
C GLN A 27 9.24 -13.57 1.26
N ASP A 28 8.59 -13.01 0.24
CA ASP A 28 9.29 -12.36 -0.88
C ASP A 28 10.17 -11.20 -0.40
N HIS A 29 9.62 -10.31 0.43
CA HIS A 29 10.37 -9.19 0.98
C HIS A 29 11.58 -9.63 1.82
N ILE A 30 11.45 -10.72 2.58
CA ILE A 30 12.55 -11.25 3.39
C ILE A 30 13.61 -11.89 2.50
N ARG A 31 13.20 -12.80 1.62
CA ARG A 31 14.13 -13.67 0.86
C ARG A 31 14.78 -12.96 -0.32
N HIS A 32 14.05 -12.08 -1.00
CA HIS A 32 14.49 -11.46 -2.26
C HIS A 32 14.86 -9.98 -2.11
N ARG A 33 14.34 -9.29 -1.08
CA ARG A 33 14.64 -7.87 -0.85
C ARG A 33 15.53 -7.61 0.37
N GLY A 34 15.89 -8.67 1.11
CA GLY A 34 16.74 -8.57 2.30
C GLY A 34 16.09 -7.79 3.46
N PHE A 35 14.76 -7.68 3.47
CA PHE A 35 14.06 -6.99 4.54
C PHE A 35 13.94 -7.91 5.77
N ARG A 36 13.85 -7.30 6.96
CA ARG A 36 13.58 -8.04 8.19
C ARG A 36 12.15 -8.57 8.28
N ASP A 37 11.25 -7.99 7.48
CA ASP A 37 9.82 -8.24 7.48
C ASP A 37 9.18 -7.61 6.23
N ILE A 38 7.89 -7.88 5.99
CA ILE A 38 7.06 -7.17 5.01
C ILE A 38 7.27 -5.66 5.14
N GLY A 39 7.29 -4.95 4.01
CA GLY A 39 7.71 -3.55 3.95
C GLY A 39 6.60 -2.59 4.33
N TYR A 40 5.36 -3.04 4.22
CA TYR A 40 4.14 -2.27 4.42
C TYR A 40 3.65 -2.38 5.87
N HIS A 41 2.84 -1.41 6.27
CA HIS A 41 2.14 -1.44 7.54
C HIS A 41 0.82 -2.21 7.42
N PHE A 42 0.20 -2.18 6.23
CA PHE A 42 -0.99 -2.95 5.91
C PHE A 42 -0.87 -3.58 4.51
N TYR A 43 -1.42 -4.79 4.36
CA TYR A 43 -1.57 -5.48 3.09
C TYR A 43 -3.04 -5.89 2.92
N ILE A 44 -3.64 -5.64 1.75
CA ILE A 44 -5.06 -5.92 1.50
C ILE A 44 -5.19 -6.96 0.39
N THR A 45 -5.62 -8.17 0.71
CA THR A 45 -5.87 -9.24 -0.27
C THR A 45 -7.11 -8.96 -1.10
N ARG A 46 -7.27 -9.69 -2.22
CA ARG A 46 -8.34 -9.45 -3.20
C ARG A 46 -9.77 -9.57 -2.65
N ASP A 47 -9.97 -10.33 -1.59
CA ASP A 47 -11.24 -10.46 -0.87
C ASP A 47 -11.52 -9.29 0.10
N GLY A 48 -10.58 -8.35 0.25
CA GLY A 48 -10.71 -7.18 1.12
C GLY A 48 -10.21 -7.41 2.55
N GLU A 49 -9.65 -8.58 2.88
CA GLU A 49 -9.04 -8.78 4.18
C GLU A 49 -7.83 -7.86 4.36
N ILE A 50 -7.77 -7.16 5.50
CA ILE A 50 -6.66 -6.27 5.85
C ILE A 50 -5.72 -7.04 6.78
N HIS A 51 -4.54 -7.37 6.28
CA HIS A 51 -3.49 -7.99 7.06
C HIS A 51 -2.56 -6.92 7.66
N PRO A 52 -2.38 -6.89 8.99
CA PRO A 52 -1.39 -6.03 9.61
C PRO A 52 0.02 -6.53 9.27
N GLY A 53 0.87 -5.60 8.82
CA GLY A 53 2.29 -5.83 8.57
C GLY A 53 3.14 -5.25 9.70
N ARG A 54 4.00 -4.29 9.37
CA ARG A 54 4.81 -3.60 10.38
C ARG A 54 3.92 -2.78 11.32
N PRO A 55 4.17 -2.80 12.64
CA PRO A 55 3.51 -1.90 13.59
C PRO A 55 3.72 -0.42 13.18
N LEU A 56 2.72 0.43 13.41
CA LEU A 56 2.77 1.86 13.06
C LEU A 56 3.94 2.60 13.72
N GLU A 57 4.37 2.11 14.89
CA GLU A 57 5.48 2.66 15.66
C GLU A 57 6.85 2.35 15.03
N LYS A 58 6.94 1.36 14.12
CA LYS A 58 8.17 0.93 13.46
C LYS A 58 8.28 1.42 12.03
N VAL A 59 9.46 1.89 11.65
CA VAL A 59 9.73 2.41 10.30
C VAL A 59 9.47 1.35 9.22
N GLY A 60 8.70 1.73 8.21
CA GLY A 60 8.40 0.91 7.03
C GLY A 60 9.59 0.69 6.11
N ALA A 61 9.40 -0.12 5.08
CA ALA A 61 10.36 -0.31 3.99
C ALA A 61 9.60 -0.38 2.65
N HIS A 62 8.93 0.71 2.29
CA HIS A 62 8.01 0.76 1.14
C HIS A 62 8.24 1.95 0.20
N CYS A 63 8.79 3.07 0.69
CA CYS A 63 9.09 4.24 -0.13
C CYS A 63 10.41 4.90 0.32
N LEU A 64 11.43 4.82 -0.55
CA LEU A 64 12.77 5.36 -0.26
C LEU A 64 12.67 6.85 0.10
N LYS A 65 13.44 7.31 1.10
CA LYS A 65 13.40 8.66 1.70
C LYS A 65 12.11 9.05 2.45
N HIS A 66 11.00 8.33 2.26
CA HIS A 66 9.72 8.65 2.91
C HIS A 66 9.33 7.70 4.06
N ASN A 67 10.00 6.54 4.19
CA ASN A 67 9.69 5.52 5.20
C ASN A 67 9.59 6.05 6.64
N LYS A 68 10.42 7.02 7.05
CA LYS A 68 10.51 7.49 8.45
C LYS A 68 9.22 8.17 8.93
N HIS A 69 8.50 8.85 8.04
CA HIS A 69 7.34 9.70 8.35
C HIS A 69 6.06 9.25 7.63
N SER A 70 6.00 8.01 7.17
CA SER A 70 4.85 7.50 6.42
C SER A 70 4.33 6.16 6.93
N ILE A 71 3.05 5.94 6.64
CA ILE A 71 2.38 4.64 6.67
C ILE A 71 2.30 4.14 5.23
N GLY A 72 2.49 2.84 5.04
CA GLY A 72 2.46 2.18 3.73
C GLY A 72 1.36 1.16 3.69
N ILE A 73 0.43 1.29 2.75
CA ILE A 73 -0.67 0.35 2.52
C ILE A 73 -0.46 -0.26 1.14
N CYS A 74 -0.44 -1.58 1.03
CA CYS A 74 -0.33 -2.27 -0.25
C CYS A 74 -1.59 -3.07 -0.52
N TYR A 75 -2.16 -2.96 -1.72
CA TYR A 75 -3.19 -3.91 -2.16
C TYR A 75 -2.58 -5.01 -3.04
N GLU A 76 -3.17 -6.20 -2.97
CA GLU A 76 -2.88 -7.32 -3.86
C GLU A 76 -3.40 -6.99 -5.27
N GLY A 77 -2.49 -6.92 -6.26
CA GLY A 77 -2.81 -6.51 -7.62
C GLY A 77 -1.81 -5.50 -8.17
N GLY A 78 -2.21 -4.83 -9.24
CA GLY A 78 -1.52 -3.73 -9.91
C GLY A 78 -1.14 -4.00 -11.36
N LEU A 79 -1.28 -5.25 -11.82
CA LEU A 79 -1.00 -5.63 -13.21
C LEU A 79 -2.19 -6.35 -13.85
N ASP A 80 -2.46 -6.12 -15.13
CA ASP A 80 -3.39 -6.93 -15.92
C ASP A 80 -2.83 -8.33 -16.22
N ALA A 81 -3.57 -9.13 -17.00
CA ALA A 81 -3.17 -10.50 -17.35
C ALA A 81 -1.90 -10.55 -18.21
N GLU A 82 -1.64 -9.48 -18.97
CA GLU A 82 -0.47 -9.28 -19.83
C GLU A 82 0.72 -8.66 -19.07
N GLY A 83 0.56 -8.35 -17.79
CA GLY A 83 1.60 -7.80 -16.93
C GLY A 83 1.81 -6.29 -17.09
N GLN A 84 0.87 -5.56 -17.69
CA GLN A 84 0.88 -4.10 -17.78
C GLN A 84 0.23 -3.47 -16.55
N ALA A 85 0.68 -2.27 -16.18
CA ALA A 85 0.15 -1.55 -15.02
C ALA A 85 -1.34 -1.23 -15.19
N LYS A 86 -2.16 -1.62 -14.21
CA LYS A 86 -3.62 -1.41 -14.21
C LYS A 86 -4.17 -1.37 -12.80
N ASP A 87 -5.10 -0.46 -12.54
CA ASP A 87 -5.92 -0.51 -11.31
C ASP A 87 -6.80 -1.76 -11.34
N THR A 88 -6.43 -2.73 -10.52
CA THR A 88 -7.06 -4.06 -10.47
C THR A 88 -7.73 -4.31 -9.12
N ARG A 89 -7.89 -3.26 -8.31
CA ARG A 89 -8.54 -3.36 -7.01
C ARG A 89 -9.97 -3.85 -7.16
N THR A 90 -10.31 -4.89 -6.39
CA THR A 90 -11.69 -5.36 -6.26
C THR A 90 -12.54 -4.35 -5.49
N LEU A 91 -13.87 -4.47 -5.59
CA LEU A 91 -14.79 -3.66 -4.79
C LEU A 91 -14.56 -3.87 -3.28
N ALA A 92 -14.24 -5.10 -2.86
CA ALA A 92 -13.94 -5.40 -1.47
C ALA A 92 -12.66 -4.70 -1.00
N GLN A 93 -11.59 -4.71 -1.81
CA GLN A 93 -10.36 -3.96 -1.53
C GLN A 93 -10.60 -2.45 -1.45
N ARG A 94 -11.39 -1.88 -2.37
CA ARG A 94 -11.74 -0.45 -2.35
C ARG A 94 -12.48 -0.07 -1.06
N GLY A 95 -13.45 -0.88 -0.64
CA GLY A 95 -14.19 -0.68 0.60
C GLY A 95 -13.30 -0.78 1.84
N ALA A 96 -12.47 -1.82 1.92
CA ALA A 96 -11.53 -2.03 3.02
C ALA A 96 -10.49 -0.90 3.11
N LEU A 97 -9.91 -0.50 1.98
CA LEU A 97 -8.96 0.60 1.90
C LEU A 97 -9.59 1.92 2.37
N LEU A 98 -10.80 2.24 1.90
CA LEU A 98 -11.50 3.47 2.32
C LEU A 98 -11.77 3.49 3.83
N ALA A 99 -12.22 2.37 4.40
CA ALA A 99 -12.44 2.26 5.84
C ALA A 99 -11.13 2.45 6.62
N LEU A 100 -10.05 1.80 6.19
CA LEU A 100 -8.73 1.94 6.79
C LEU A 100 -8.20 3.37 6.70
N LEU A 101 -8.34 4.03 5.56
CA LEU A 101 -7.91 5.43 5.37
C LEU A 101 -8.64 6.37 6.33
N ARG A 102 -9.96 6.19 6.53
CA ARG A 102 -10.73 6.98 7.50
C ARG A 102 -10.22 6.80 8.94
N GLU A 103 -9.94 5.57 9.35
CA GLU A 103 -9.39 5.31 10.69
C GLU A 103 -7.99 5.90 10.87
N LEU A 104 -7.14 5.80 9.85
CA LEU A 104 -5.81 6.40 9.88
C LEU A 104 -5.87 7.93 9.88
N LYS A 105 -6.78 8.55 9.15
CA LYS A 105 -7.00 10.00 9.16
C LYS A 105 -7.51 10.50 10.51
N LYS A 106 -8.36 9.75 11.22
CA LYS A 106 -8.72 10.10 12.61
C LYS A 106 -7.49 10.13 13.53
N LYS A 107 -6.54 9.21 13.33
CA LYS A 107 -5.31 9.14 14.15
C LYS A 107 -4.22 10.12 13.70
N PHE A 108 -4.17 10.43 12.41
CA PHE A 108 -3.17 11.30 11.77
C PHE A 108 -3.87 12.29 10.83
N PRO A 109 -4.57 13.30 11.39
CA PRO A 109 -5.45 14.19 10.61
C PRO A 109 -4.71 14.96 9.52
N GLU A 110 -3.49 15.41 9.81
CA GLU A 110 -2.66 16.17 8.87
C GLU A 110 -1.93 15.31 7.84
N ALA A 111 -2.06 13.97 7.90
CA ALA A 111 -1.37 13.10 6.95
C ALA A 111 -2.03 13.16 5.56
N LEU A 112 -1.21 13.36 4.52
CA LEU A 112 -1.66 13.35 3.14
C LEU A 112 -1.80 11.91 2.63
N ILE A 113 -2.87 11.63 1.90
CA ILE A 113 -3.08 10.35 1.22
C ILE A 113 -2.57 10.46 -0.21
N ILE A 114 -1.58 9.66 -0.55
CA ILE A 114 -0.88 9.74 -1.85
C ILE A 114 -0.53 8.35 -2.36
N GLY A 115 -0.30 8.23 -3.66
CA GLY A 115 0.28 7.05 -4.30
C GLY A 115 1.82 7.09 -4.27
N HIS A 116 2.46 5.94 -4.48
CA HIS A 116 3.92 5.90 -4.64
C HIS A 116 4.37 6.70 -5.89
N HIS A 117 3.59 6.69 -6.97
CA HIS A 117 3.82 7.44 -8.20
C HIS A 117 3.98 8.94 -7.92
N ASP A 118 3.16 9.50 -7.02
CA ASP A 118 3.18 10.93 -6.67
C ASP A 118 4.52 11.37 -6.03
N LEU A 119 5.27 10.43 -5.45
CA LEU A 119 6.62 10.67 -4.89
C LEU A 119 7.74 10.25 -5.84
N ASN A 120 7.43 9.40 -6.82
CA ASN A 120 8.37 8.90 -7.80
C ASN A 120 7.65 8.58 -9.11
N PRO A 121 7.55 9.56 -10.03
CA PRO A 121 6.82 9.41 -11.29
C PRO A 121 7.36 8.31 -12.22
N MET A 122 8.56 7.78 -11.96
CA MET A 122 9.10 6.61 -12.68
C MET A 122 8.41 5.29 -12.30
N LYS A 123 7.49 5.30 -11.34
CA LYS A 123 6.76 4.11 -10.88
C LYS A 123 5.29 4.25 -11.19
N GLU A 124 4.71 3.28 -11.89
CA GLU A 124 3.25 3.25 -12.12
C GLU A 124 2.44 2.98 -10.84
N CYS A 125 3.05 2.35 -9.83
CA CYS A 125 2.42 2.03 -8.56
C CYS A 125 1.82 3.28 -7.89
N PRO A 126 0.53 3.31 -7.48
CA PRO A 126 -0.36 2.17 -7.30
C PRO A 126 -1.32 1.92 -8.47
N CYS A 127 -1.03 2.44 -9.66
CA CYS A 127 -1.77 2.24 -10.91
C CYS A 127 -3.11 2.97 -10.98
N TYR A 128 -3.33 3.99 -10.12
CA TYR A 128 -4.48 4.90 -10.17
C TYR A 128 -4.16 6.23 -9.47
N PRO A 129 -4.89 7.33 -9.79
CA PRO A 129 -4.64 8.65 -9.21
C PRO A 129 -5.18 8.74 -7.77
N CYS A 130 -4.35 8.43 -6.77
CA CYS A 130 -4.73 8.42 -5.35
C CYS A 130 -5.17 9.78 -4.82
N VAL A 131 -4.42 10.84 -5.15
CA VAL A 131 -4.70 12.19 -4.66
C VAL A 131 -6.12 12.61 -5.05
N GLU A 132 -6.52 12.36 -6.31
CA GLU A 132 -7.85 12.72 -6.77
C GLU A 132 -8.96 11.82 -6.23
N GLU A 133 -8.69 10.52 -6.07
CA GLU A 133 -9.68 9.59 -5.50
C GLU A 133 -10.00 9.93 -4.04
N TYR A 134 -9.03 10.45 -3.28
CA TYR A 134 -9.15 10.66 -1.84
C TYR A 134 -9.09 12.13 -1.39
N LYS A 135 -9.25 13.08 -2.32
CA LYS A 135 -9.18 14.52 -2.01
C LYS A 135 -10.18 15.02 -0.94
N GLU A 136 -11.27 14.28 -0.73
CA GLU A 136 -12.32 14.61 0.25
C GLU A 136 -12.10 13.94 1.64
N LEU A 137 -10.97 13.26 1.86
CA LEU A 137 -10.60 12.60 3.13
C LEU A 137 -9.57 13.41 3.94
#